data_AF-A0A938B0G0-F1
#
_entry.id   AF-A0A938B0G0-F1
#
_cell.length_a   1.000
_cell.length_b   1.000
_cell.length_c   1.000
_cell.angle_alpha   90.00
_cell.angle_beta   90.00
_cell.angle_gamma   90.00
#
_symmetry.space_group_name_H-M   'P 1'
#
loop_
_entity.id
_entity.type
_entity.pdbx_description
1 polymer ?
#
loop_
_entity_poly.entity_id
_entity_poly.type
_entity_poly.pdbx_seq_one_letter_code
_entity_poly.pdbx_strand_id
1 'polypeptide(L)' 'MFIKDNLTHEKLRGIFKNNFELANYAIRLGTYFIRSGHELTLDGLLEEVRKNPSEAYLEELQKMDREDEED' A
#
# COMPACT_ATOMS: atom_id res chain seq x y z
N MET A 1 -15.46 6.62 -18.31
CA MET A 1 -14.69 5.40 -18.60
C MET A 1 -13.25 5.63 -18.11
N PHE A 2 -12.93 5.22 -16.88
CA PHE A 2 -11.66 5.57 -16.21
C PHE A 2 -10.91 4.35 -15.64
N ILE A 3 -11.10 3.18 -16.25
CA ILE A 3 -10.43 1.91 -15.88
C ILE A 3 -9.31 1.60 -16.90
N LYS A 4 -8.52 2.60 -17.31
CA LYS A 4 -7.52 2.43 -18.39
C LYS A 4 -6.07 2.67 -18.02
N ASP A 5 -5.78 3.21 -16.84
CA ASP A 5 -4.46 3.12 -16.22
C ASP A 5 -4.44 2.02 -15.16
N ASN A 6 -4.86 0.83 -15.59
CA ASN A 6 -4.83 -0.36 -14.75
C ASN A 6 -3.41 -0.57 -14.22
N LEU A 7 -3.32 -1.16 -13.03
CA LEU A 7 -2.13 -1.75 -12.42
C LEU A 7 -1.58 -2.84 -13.34
N THR A 8 -1.09 -2.46 -14.53
CA THR A 8 -0.56 -3.38 -15.53
C THR A 8 0.76 -3.91 -15.03
N HIS A 9 0.97 -5.19 -15.29
CA HIS A 9 2.17 -5.95 -14.91
C HIS A 9 3.46 -5.19 -15.25
N GLU A 10 3.49 -4.45 -16.36
CA GLU A 10 4.65 -3.70 -16.85
C GLU A 10 5.04 -2.49 -15.97
N LYS A 11 4.08 -1.70 -15.47
CA LYS A 11 4.36 -0.54 -14.61
C LYS A 11 4.84 -0.95 -13.22
N LEU A 12 4.35 -2.08 -12.71
CA LEU A 12 4.68 -2.56 -11.36
C LEU A 12 5.88 -3.51 -11.33
N ARG A 13 6.31 -4.07 -12.47
CA ARG A 13 7.46 -4.99 -12.57
C ARG A 13 8.79 -4.36 -12.15
N GLY A 14 8.92 -3.04 -12.28
CA GLY A 14 10.10 -2.30 -11.84
C GLY A 14 10.18 -2.11 -10.32
N ILE A 15 9.10 -2.44 -9.61
CA ILE A 15 8.92 -2.11 -8.20
C ILE A 15 8.78 -3.38 -7.37
N PHE A 16 7.85 -4.25 -7.76
CA PHE A 16 7.65 -5.56 -7.14
C PHE A 16 8.18 -6.63 -8.08
N LYS A 17 8.96 -7.58 -7.54
CA LYS A 17 9.60 -8.62 -8.36
C LYS A 17 8.58 -9.56 -9.00
N ASN A 18 7.40 -9.69 -8.38
CA ASN A 18 6.31 -10.54 -8.84
C ASN A 18 4.96 -10.14 -8.20
N ASN A 19 3.88 -10.80 -8.64
CA ASN A 19 2.54 -10.55 -8.12
C ASN A 19 2.35 -10.92 -6.64
N PHE A 20 3.15 -11.86 -6.11
CA PHE A 20 3.07 -12.23 -4.70
C PHE A 20 3.60 -11.11 -3.81
N GLU A 21 4.69 -10.45 -4.19
CA GLU A 21 5.22 -9.29 -3.44
C GLU A 21 4.21 -8.14 -3.45
N LEU A 22 3.61 -7.84 -4.60
CA LEU A 22 2.56 -6.83 -4.71
C LEU A 22 1.34 -7.17 -3.82
N ALA A 23 0.87 -8.42 -3.88
CA ALA A 23 -0.27 -8.86 -3.08
C ALA A 23 0.05 -8.79 -1.58
N ASN A 24 1.25 -9.22 -1.18
CA ASN A 24 1.70 -9.17 0.21
C ASN A 24 1.79 -7.72 0.71
N TYR A 25 2.35 -6.83 -0.10
CA TYR A 25 2.41 -5.40 0.19
C TYR A 25 1.00 -4.81 0.40
N ALA A 26 0.08 -5.06 -0.53
CA ALA A 26 -1.30 -4.57 -0.42
C ALA A 26 -2.02 -5.11 0.83
N ILE A 27 -1.82 -6.38 1.19
CA ILE A 27 -2.36 -6.98 2.41
C ILE A 27 -1.81 -6.29 3.65
N ARG A 28 -0.50 -6.04 3.70
CA ARG A 28 0.15 -5.41 4.86
C ARG A 28 -0.27 -3.95 5.01
N LEU A 29 -0.35 -3.22 3.90
CA LEU A 29 -0.85 -1.85 3.87
C LEU A 29 -2.31 -1.79 4.34
N GLY A 30 -3.16 -2.68 3.85
CA GLY A 30 -4.55 -2.76 4.31
C GLY A 30 -4.67 -3.10 5.79
N THR A 31 -3.84 -4.03 6.27
CA THR A 31 -3.78 -4.39 7.69
C THR A 31 -3.34 -3.20 8.56
N TYR A 32 -2.40 -2.38 8.08
CA TYR A 32 -1.96 -1.17 8.76
C TYR A 32 -3.14 -0.20 8.95
N PHE A 33 -3.81 0.20 7.87
CA PHE A 33 -4.93 1.15 7.95
C PHE A 33 -6.07 0.67 8.85
N ILE A 34 -6.39 -0.63 8.83
CA ILE A 34 -7.39 -1.23 9.73
C ILE A 34 -6.96 -1.08 11.20
N ARG A 35 -5.67 -1.25 11.51
CA ARG A 35 -5.14 -1.19 12.88
C ARG A 35 -5.03 0.24 13.40
N SER A 36 -4.65 1.19 12.56
CA SER A 36 -4.60 2.62 12.90
C SER A 36 -5.98 3.27 13.01
N GLY A 37 -7.06 2.51 12.77
CA GLY A 37 -8.44 3.00 12.87
C GLY A 37 -8.83 3.93 11.72
N HIS A 38 -8.03 3.96 10.65
CA HIS A 38 -8.34 4.70 9.44
C HIS A 38 -9.30 3.88 8.56
N GLU A 39 -10.32 4.54 8.02
CA GLU A 39 -11.23 3.90 7.07
C GLU A 39 -10.48 3.62 5.76
N LEU A 40 -10.53 2.37 5.32
CA LEU A 40 -9.92 1.94 4.07
C LEU A 40 -10.92 1.15 3.22
N THR A 41 -11.25 1.70 2.07
CA THR A 41 -12.02 1.00 1.03
C THR A 41 -11.08 0.23 0.10
N LEU A 42 -11.61 -0.75 -0.62
CA LEU A 42 -10.81 -1.48 -1.62
C LEU A 42 -10.25 -0.56 -2.69
N ASP A 43 -11.04 0.41 -3.16
CA ASP A 43 -10.59 1.39 -4.15
C ASP A 43 -9.51 2.32 -3.58
N GLY A 44 -9.64 2.73 -2.32
CA GLY A 44 -8.63 3.52 -1.62
C GLY A 44 -7.31 2.75 -1.46
N LEU A 45 -7.38 1.45 -1.14
CA LEU A 45 -6.20 0.59 -1.06
C LEU A 45 -5.50 0.49 -2.42
N LEU A 46 -6.25 0.29 -3.50
CA LEU A 46 -5.68 0.22 -4.85
C LEU A 46 -5.07 1.56 -5.28
N GLU A 47 -5.68 2.67 -4.88
CA GLU A 47 -5.14 4.00 -5.12
C GLU A 47 -3.84 4.23 -4.35
N GLU A 48 -3.77 3.83 -3.08
CA GLU A 48 -2.55 3.93 -2.27
C GLU A 48 -1.42 3.06 -2.80
N VAL A 49 -1.73 1.81 -3.18
CA VAL A 49 -0.75 0.93 -3.84
C VAL A 49 -0.24 1.56 -5.14
N ARG A 50 -1.08 2.28 -5.87
CA ARG A 50 -0.68 2.97 -7.10
C ARG A 50 0.18 4.22 -6.83
N LYS A 51 -0.13 5.00 -5.79
CA LYS A 51 0.57 6.23 -5.43
C LYS A 51 1.91 5.93 -4.77
N ASN A 52 1.94 4.96 -3.87
CA ASN A 52 3.06 4.63 -3.02
C ASN A 52 3.49 3.16 -3.17
N PRO A 53 3.82 2.67 -4.38
CA PRO A 53 4.22 1.28 -4.59
C PRO A 53 5.65 1.06 -4.03
N SER A 54 5.82 0.99 -2.71
CA SER A 54 7.13 0.77 -2.09
C SER A 54 6.97 0.23 -0.68
N GLU A 55 7.76 -0.78 -0.35
CA GLU A 55 7.86 -1.29 1.02
C GLU A 55 8.37 -0.22 2.00
N ALA A 56 9.24 0.69 1.54
CA ALA A 56 9.75 1.78 2.37
C ALA A 56 8.63 2.69 2.89
N TYR A 57 7.59 2.92 2.09
CA TYR A 57 6.44 3.73 2.50
C TYR A 57 5.69 3.09 3.67
N LEU A 58 5.48 1.77 3.63
CA LEU A 58 4.82 1.06 4.71
C LEU A 58 5.68 1.08 5.99
N GLU A 59 6.99 0.97 5.86
CA GLU A 59 7.91 1.09 7.00
C GLU A 59 7.91 2.48 7.62
N GLU A 60 7.81 3.54 6.81
CA GLU A 60 7.69 4.92 7.30
C GLU A 60 6.38 5.13 8.07
N LEU A 61 5.25 4.69 7.51
CA LEU A 61 3.95 4.74 8.19
C LEU A 61 3.98 4.02 9.56
N GLN A 62 4.59 2.83 9.60
CA GLN A 62 4.71 2.06 10.85
C GLN A 62 5.67 2.69 11.87
N LYS A 63 6.62 3.53 11.44
CA LYS A 63 7.49 4.28 12.35
C LYS A 63 6.75 5.46 12.95
N MET A 64 6.02 6.21 12.14
CA MET A 64 5.24 7.37 12.59
C MET A 64 4.24 6.96 13.68
N ASP A 65 3.48 5.89 13.47
CA ASP A 65 2.52 5.39 14.48
C ASP A 65 3.19 4.97 15.79
N ARG A 66 4.42 4.44 15.76
CA ARG A 66 5.15 4.07 16.99
C ARG A 66 5.67 5.28 17.74
N GLU A 67 6.14 6.29 17.02
CA GLU A 67 6.59 7.55 17.62
C GLU A 67 5.42 8.26 18.30
N ASP A 68 4.23 8.23 17.71
CA ASP A 68 3.00 8.81 18.29
C ASP A 68 2.47 8.02 19.51
N GLU A 69 2.82 6.73 19.67
CA GLU A 69 2.42 5.89 20.82
C GLU A 69 3.37 6.03 22.04
N GLU A 70 4.59 6.56 21.85
CA GLU A 70 5.62 6.69 22.89
C GLU A 70 5.63 8.07 23.61
N ASP A 71 4.87 9.06 23.12
CA ASP A 71 4.68 10.41 23.71
C ASP A 71 3.40 10.54 24.57
#